data_AF-A0A923D5W7-F1
#
_entry.id   AF-A0A923D5W7-F1
#
_cell.length_a   1.000
_cell.length_b   1.000
_cell.length_c   1.000
_cell.angle_alpha   90.00
_cell.angle_beta   90.00
_cell.angle_gamma   90.00
#
_symmetry.space_group_name_H-M   'P 1'
#
loop_
_entity.id
_entity.type
_entity.pdbx_description
1 polymer ?
#
loop_
_entity_poly.entity_id
_entity_poly.type
_entity_poly.pdbx_seq_one_letter_code
_entity_poly.pdbx_strand_id
1 'polypeptide(L)'
;MAAAYWHLLIGKKAIESLEQKRLDSGHFACINNYPLVFLGGIQGPDINYFPGGDKAVSSLAHYGRPADLGRNLLSLAETHEERAYALGWLMHLTTDVITHPLVNRMILQRFSRECKNGMDPDAYPLGHHRVEWGIDVYMLRNRNIAAGLPDLDEVLNAVRHLHAFVSKAFLSSYDHRLHEKTWQGAIDGMIKYVGIFRRAWRLTGRLDEDPPGTQLLKNLFYRTVALPFFNIAALRSPQNGVGAFIPVLPGAKDVEEVLSYTEKVRQTFLDYLADDFRRLVNRTA
;
A
#
# COMPACT_ATOMS: atom_id res chain seq x y z
N MET A 1 1.89 -2.54 7.71
CA MET A 1 0.72 -2.47 6.82
C MET A 1 0.51 -1.01 6.53
N ALA A 2 0.96 -0.60 5.36
CA ALA A 2 0.89 0.76 4.88
C ALA A 2 -0.47 1.04 4.20
N ALA A 3 -0.65 2.27 3.75
CA ALA A 3 -1.82 2.75 3.02
C ALA A 3 -1.98 2.01 1.68
N ALA A 4 -3.07 1.25 1.47
CA ALA A 4 -3.24 0.44 0.27
C ALA A 4 -3.50 1.32 -0.97
N TYR A 5 -4.36 2.34 -0.84
CA TYR A 5 -4.77 3.18 -1.95
C TYR A 5 -3.78 4.30 -2.25
N TRP A 6 -3.05 4.80 -1.26
CA TRP A 6 -1.97 5.75 -1.50
C TRP A 6 -0.87 5.13 -2.38
N HIS A 7 -0.51 3.87 -2.08
CA HIS A 7 0.37 3.06 -2.91
C HIS A 7 -0.15 2.88 -4.34
N LEU A 8 -1.43 2.52 -4.51
CA LEU A 8 -2.04 2.39 -5.84
C LEU A 8 -2.05 3.72 -6.61
N LEU A 9 -2.29 4.84 -5.93
CA LEU A 9 -2.27 6.16 -6.55
C LEU A 9 -0.88 6.52 -7.07
N ILE A 10 0.16 6.26 -6.29
CA ILE A 10 1.54 6.48 -6.72
C ILE A 10 1.84 5.62 -7.95
N GLY A 11 1.48 4.33 -7.91
CA GLY A 11 1.65 3.40 -9.03
C GLY A 11 0.91 3.85 -10.29
N LYS A 12 -0.35 4.25 -10.17
CA LYS A 12 -1.15 4.79 -11.27
C LYS A 12 -0.49 6.01 -11.89
N LYS A 13 -0.06 6.98 -11.09
CA LYS A 13 0.63 8.17 -11.59
C LYS A 13 1.94 7.85 -12.30
N ALA A 14 2.65 6.81 -11.86
CA ALA A 14 3.82 6.33 -12.56
C ALA A 14 3.44 5.77 -13.95
N ILE A 15 2.42 4.91 -14.04
CA ILE A 15 1.91 4.37 -15.32
C ILE A 15 1.52 5.52 -16.27
N GLU A 16 0.71 6.48 -15.82
CA GLU A 16 0.29 7.64 -16.64
C GLU A 16 1.49 8.43 -17.20
N SER A 17 2.58 8.51 -16.43
CA SER A 17 3.80 9.20 -16.86
C SER A 17 4.59 8.41 -17.90
N LEU A 18 4.47 7.08 -17.91
CA LEU A 18 5.14 6.21 -18.87
C LEU A 18 4.40 6.18 -20.21
N GLU A 19 3.07 6.18 -20.18
CA GLU A 19 2.23 6.26 -21.39
C GLU A 19 2.52 7.55 -22.17
N GLN A 20 2.68 8.68 -21.49
CA GLN A 20 3.01 9.97 -22.11
C GLN A 20 4.37 9.96 -22.82
N LYS A 21 5.32 9.12 -22.38
CA LYS A 21 6.68 9.09 -22.91
C LYS A 21 6.87 8.09 -24.06
N ARG A 22 5.87 7.27 -24.40
CA ARG A 22 5.92 6.22 -25.46
C ARG A 22 7.19 5.34 -25.37
N LEU A 23 7.50 4.88 -24.16
CA LEU A 23 8.69 4.07 -23.90
C LEU A 23 8.35 2.59 -24.13
N ASP A 24 8.65 2.10 -25.34
CA ASP A 24 8.18 0.79 -25.82
C ASP A 24 9.19 -0.36 -25.58
N SER A 25 10.20 -0.17 -24.72
CA SER A 25 11.22 -1.18 -24.45
C SER A 25 11.64 -1.28 -22.99
N GLY A 26 12.24 -2.42 -22.62
CA GLY A 26 12.79 -2.68 -21.29
C GLY A 26 11.74 -2.71 -20.16
N HIS A 27 12.08 -2.15 -19.01
CA HIS A 27 11.19 -2.11 -17.84
C HIS A 27 9.88 -1.37 -18.09
N PHE A 28 9.90 -0.35 -18.96
CA PHE A 28 8.72 0.44 -19.29
C PHE A 28 7.65 -0.40 -20.00
N ALA A 29 8.06 -1.23 -20.97
CA ALA A 29 7.15 -2.14 -21.67
C ALA A 29 6.54 -3.17 -20.71
N CYS A 30 7.28 -3.64 -19.71
CA CYS A 30 6.75 -4.58 -18.71
C CYS A 30 5.61 -3.93 -17.91
N ILE A 31 5.80 -2.69 -17.44
CA ILE A 31 4.78 -1.97 -16.68
C ILE A 31 3.55 -1.62 -17.55
N ASN A 32 3.77 -1.11 -18.76
CA ASN A 32 2.68 -0.71 -19.66
C ASN A 32 1.84 -1.91 -20.15
N ASN A 33 2.47 -3.06 -20.39
CA ASN A 33 1.76 -4.26 -20.85
C ASN A 33 1.04 -5.01 -19.71
N TYR A 34 1.51 -4.85 -18.46
CA TYR A 34 0.96 -5.53 -17.29
C TYR A 34 0.69 -4.57 -16.11
N PRO A 35 -0.14 -3.52 -16.30
CA PRO A 35 -0.34 -2.47 -15.30
C PRO A 35 -0.99 -3.00 -14.02
N LEU A 36 -1.98 -3.91 -14.13
CA LEU A 36 -2.61 -4.53 -12.94
C LEU A 36 -1.63 -5.39 -12.15
N VAL A 37 -0.73 -6.09 -12.83
CA VAL A 37 0.29 -6.93 -12.19
C VAL A 37 1.35 -6.07 -11.50
N PHE A 38 1.77 -4.97 -12.13
CA PHE A 38 2.61 -3.96 -11.49
C PHE A 38 1.96 -3.41 -10.22
N LEU A 39 0.69 -2.99 -10.30
CA LEU A 39 -0.06 -2.51 -9.13
C LEU A 39 -0.23 -3.60 -8.05
N GLY A 40 -0.37 -4.87 -8.45
CA GLY A 40 -0.42 -5.99 -7.51
C GLY A 40 0.93 -6.27 -6.85
N GLY A 41 2.03 -6.04 -7.58
CA GLY A 41 3.39 -6.01 -7.06
C GLY A 41 3.58 -4.94 -5.98
N ILE A 42 2.97 -3.76 -6.16
CA ILE A 42 2.98 -2.71 -5.14
C ILE A 42 2.28 -3.16 -3.85
N GLN A 43 1.24 -3.97 -3.93
CA GLN A 43 0.57 -4.48 -2.72
C GLN A 43 1.32 -5.67 -2.08
N GLY A 44 2.14 -6.37 -2.88
CA GLY A 44 2.85 -7.61 -2.52
C GLY A 44 3.41 -7.67 -1.10
N PRO A 45 4.23 -6.69 -0.68
CA PRO A 45 4.83 -6.66 0.65
C PRO A 45 3.81 -6.70 1.80
N ASP A 46 2.62 -6.11 1.61
CA ASP A 46 1.61 -5.96 2.66
C ASP A 46 0.55 -7.08 2.69
N ILE A 47 0.40 -7.85 1.60
CA ILE A 47 -0.68 -8.85 1.43
C ILE A 47 -0.75 -9.82 2.62
N ASN A 48 0.39 -10.30 3.11
CA ASN A 48 0.43 -11.32 4.17
C ASN A 48 0.21 -10.77 5.58
N TYR A 49 0.00 -9.45 5.75
CA TYR A 49 -0.52 -8.88 6.99
C TYR A 49 -2.03 -9.06 7.15
N PHE A 50 -2.74 -9.44 6.08
CA PHE A 50 -4.18 -9.66 6.12
C PHE A 50 -4.56 -11.10 6.52
N PRO A 51 -5.77 -11.32 7.06
CA PRO A 51 -6.18 -12.64 7.53
C PRO A 51 -6.17 -13.71 6.45
N GLY A 52 -5.60 -14.87 6.75
CA GLY A 52 -5.31 -15.92 5.77
C GLY A 52 -3.86 -15.93 5.29
N GLY A 53 -3.12 -14.84 5.54
CA GLY A 53 -1.67 -14.75 5.34
C GLY A 53 -0.84 -15.10 6.56
N ASP A 54 0.48 -15.09 6.38
CA ASP A 54 1.47 -15.24 7.45
C ASP A 54 2.19 -13.91 7.71
N LYS A 55 1.94 -13.33 8.89
CA LYS A 55 2.55 -12.07 9.32
C LYS A 55 4.08 -12.09 9.24
N ALA A 56 4.71 -13.25 9.43
CA ALA A 56 6.17 -13.38 9.31
C ALA A 56 6.64 -13.08 7.88
N VAL A 57 5.89 -13.49 6.86
CA VAL A 57 6.20 -13.23 5.44
C VAL A 57 6.24 -11.74 5.14
N SER A 58 5.21 -10.98 5.54
CA SER A 58 5.23 -9.51 5.35
C SER A 58 6.28 -8.85 6.24
N SER A 59 6.53 -9.37 7.43
CA SER A 59 7.60 -8.84 8.29
C SER A 59 8.99 -9.03 7.69
N LEU A 60 9.24 -10.15 7.00
CA LEU A 60 10.46 -10.36 6.22
C LEU A 60 10.54 -9.41 5.02
N ALA A 61 9.40 -9.18 4.34
CA ALA A 61 9.30 -8.25 3.23
C ALA A 61 9.66 -6.81 3.60
N HIS A 62 9.36 -6.38 4.83
CA HIS A 62 9.58 -5.01 5.30
C HIS A 62 10.88 -4.83 6.10
N TYR A 63 11.24 -5.80 6.94
CA TYR A 63 12.27 -5.62 7.97
C TYR A 63 13.46 -6.58 7.88
N GLY A 64 13.37 -7.62 7.04
CA GLY A 64 14.46 -8.58 6.89
C GLY A 64 15.61 -8.00 6.08
N ARG A 65 15.49 -8.10 4.75
CA ARG A 65 16.39 -7.48 3.76
C ARG A 65 15.55 -7.02 2.56
N PRO A 66 14.64 -6.05 2.76
CA PRO A 66 13.62 -5.66 1.78
C PRO A 66 14.21 -5.38 0.39
N ALA A 67 15.32 -4.63 0.34
CA ALA A 67 15.99 -4.28 -0.92
C ALA A 67 16.60 -5.50 -1.62
N ASP A 68 17.13 -6.48 -0.88
CA ASP A 68 17.68 -7.71 -1.46
C ASP A 68 16.56 -8.59 -2.04
N LEU A 69 15.44 -8.72 -1.31
CA LEU A 69 14.27 -9.43 -1.82
C LEU A 69 13.73 -8.78 -3.11
N GLY A 70 13.59 -7.45 -3.13
CA GLY A 70 13.13 -6.72 -4.32
C GLY A 70 14.06 -6.91 -5.53
N ARG A 71 15.38 -6.87 -5.31
CA ARG A 71 16.37 -7.16 -6.37
C ARG A 71 16.33 -8.62 -6.81
N ASN A 72 16.14 -9.56 -5.89
CA ASN A 72 16.00 -10.97 -6.21
C ASN A 72 14.74 -11.24 -7.03
N LEU A 73 13.60 -10.64 -6.69
CA LEU A 73 12.39 -10.71 -7.53
C LEU A 73 12.71 -10.25 -8.95
N LEU A 74 13.35 -9.08 -9.10
CA LEU A 74 13.68 -8.54 -10.41
C LEU A 74 14.66 -9.44 -11.19
N SER A 75 15.66 -10.00 -10.51
CA SER A 75 16.66 -10.90 -11.09
C SER A 75 16.09 -12.27 -11.46
N LEU A 76 15.10 -12.77 -10.73
CA LEU A 76 14.48 -14.08 -10.96
C LEU A 76 13.33 -14.03 -11.97
N ALA A 77 12.91 -12.84 -12.39
CA ALA A 77 11.82 -12.66 -13.35
C ALA A 77 12.23 -13.17 -14.74
N GLU A 78 11.55 -14.22 -15.19
CA GLU A 78 11.77 -14.88 -16.48
C GLU A 78 10.78 -14.36 -17.54
N THR A 79 9.66 -13.76 -17.10
CA THR A 79 8.64 -13.17 -17.97
C THR A 79 8.50 -11.65 -17.77
N HIS A 80 7.93 -10.95 -18.77
CA HIS A 80 7.58 -9.53 -18.64
C HIS A 80 6.55 -9.28 -17.53
N GLU A 81 5.65 -10.23 -17.29
CA GLU A 81 4.64 -10.16 -16.23
C GLU A 81 5.27 -10.24 -14.84
N GLU A 82 6.13 -11.23 -14.59
CA GLU A 82 6.89 -11.35 -13.33
C GLU A 82 7.77 -10.12 -13.10
N ARG A 83 8.35 -9.58 -14.18
CA ARG A 83 9.15 -8.36 -14.12
C ARG A 83 8.28 -7.16 -13.73
N ALA A 84 7.08 -7.02 -14.27
CA ALA A 84 6.13 -5.98 -13.88
C ALA A 84 5.79 -6.08 -12.39
N TYR A 85 5.53 -7.29 -11.89
CA TYR A 85 5.30 -7.54 -10.46
C TYR A 85 6.50 -7.11 -9.60
N ALA A 86 7.71 -7.52 -9.98
CA ALA A 86 8.94 -7.16 -9.27
C ALA A 86 9.19 -5.64 -9.25
N LEU A 87 8.92 -4.95 -10.36
CA LEU A 87 9.00 -3.49 -10.44
C LEU A 87 7.96 -2.82 -9.53
N GLY A 88 6.76 -3.39 -9.41
CA GLY A 88 5.75 -2.97 -8.45
C GLY A 88 6.23 -3.10 -7.00
N TRP A 89 6.88 -4.22 -6.68
CA TRP A 89 7.48 -4.44 -5.37
C TRP A 89 8.55 -3.38 -5.05
N LEU A 90 9.41 -3.04 -6.00
CA LEU A 90 10.41 -1.98 -5.83
C LEU A 90 9.77 -0.59 -5.65
N MET A 91 8.64 -0.33 -6.32
CA MET A 91 7.86 0.89 -6.11
C MET A 91 7.30 0.96 -4.67
N HIS A 92 6.81 -0.15 -4.11
CA HIS A 92 6.39 -0.20 -2.70
C HIS A 92 7.55 0.18 -1.78
N LEU A 93 8.71 -0.47 -1.93
CA LEU A 93 9.89 -0.18 -1.10
C LEU A 93 10.32 1.29 -1.21
N THR A 94 10.26 1.86 -2.41
CA THR A 94 10.57 3.27 -2.65
C THR A 94 9.56 4.17 -1.95
N THR A 95 8.28 3.80 -1.99
CA THR A 95 7.20 4.51 -1.31
C THR A 95 7.42 4.52 0.19
N ASP A 96 7.61 3.37 0.83
CA ASP A 96 7.85 3.25 2.26
C ASP A 96 9.05 4.09 2.71
N VAL A 97 10.20 3.96 2.03
CA VAL A 97 11.43 4.71 2.37
C VAL A 97 11.21 6.22 2.32
N ILE A 98 10.50 6.72 1.32
CA ILE A 98 10.32 8.15 1.12
C ILE A 98 9.19 8.69 2.01
N THR A 99 8.13 7.93 2.23
CA THR A 99 6.89 8.44 2.85
C THR A 99 6.82 8.19 4.36
N HIS A 100 7.49 7.18 4.91
CA HIS A 100 7.46 6.94 6.36
C HIS A 100 7.92 8.14 7.21
N PRO A 101 8.92 8.95 6.83
CA PRO A 101 9.25 10.17 7.58
C PRO A 101 8.08 11.15 7.71
N LEU A 102 7.18 11.22 6.72
CA LEU A 102 5.96 12.01 6.77
C LEU A 102 4.93 11.37 7.72
N VAL A 103 4.68 10.06 7.58
CA VAL A 103 3.76 9.32 8.45
C VAL A 103 4.19 9.40 9.92
N ASN A 104 5.47 9.18 10.21
CA ASN A 104 6.07 9.26 11.54
C ASN A 104 5.87 10.64 12.16
N ARG A 105 6.10 11.71 11.38
CA ARG A 105 5.84 13.09 11.82
C ARG A 105 4.36 13.31 12.12
N MET A 106 3.45 12.85 11.27
CA MET A 106 2.01 12.97 11.52
C MET A 106 1.58 12.23 12.79
N ILE A 107 2.15 11.05 13.05
CA ILE A 107 1.89 10.27 14.27
C ILE A 107 2.36 11.04 15.49
N LEU A 108 3.60 11.54 15.50
CA LEU A 108 4.14 12.29 16.63
C LEU A 108 3.31 13.56 16.93
N GLN A 109 2.82 14.24 15.89
CA GLN A 109 1.96 15.42 16.07
C GLN A 109 0.59 15.08 16.66
N ARG A 110 0.03 13.91 16.34
CA ARG A 110 -1.35 13.52 16.68
C ARG A 110 -1.45 12.63 17.93
N PHE A 111 -0.39 11.89 18.23
CA PHE A 111 -0.36 10.80 19.20
C PHE A 111 0.93 10.81 20.02
N SER A 112 1.46 12.00 20.34
CA SER A 112 2.70 12.14 21.12
C SER A 112 2.62 11.47 22.49
N ARG A 113 1.42 11.27 23.07
CA ARG A 113 1.28 10.63 24.40
C ARG A 113 1.39 9.11 24.32
N GLU A 114 1.03 8.55 23.17
CA GLU A 114 1.03 7.13 22.89
C GLU A 114 2.39 6.65 22.36
N CYS A 115 3.19 7.56 21.80
CA CYS A 115 4.57 7.29 21.38
C CYS A 115 5.48 7.16 22.62
N LYS A 116 6.44 6.22 22.60
CA LYS A 116 7.37 6.05 23.73
C LYS A 116 8.18 7.32 23.92
N ASN A 117 8.10 7.89 25.12
CA ASN A 117 8.67 9.20 25.49
C ASN A 117 8.24 10.36 24.56
N GLY A 118 7.15 10.21 23.80
CA GLY A 118 6.71 11.17 22.80
C GLY A 118 7.62 11.35 21.59
N MET A 119 8.53 10.40 21.34
CA MET A 119 9.56 10.52 20.30
C MET A 119 9.62 9.34 19.34
N ASP A 120 9.17 8.16 19.76
CA ASP A 120 9.24 6.94 18.95
C ASP A 120 7.84 6.55 18.42
N PRO A 121 7.54 6.82 17.14
CA PRO A 121 6.26 6.47 16.52
C PRO A 121 6.09 4.96 16.30
N ASP A 122 7.18 4.20 16.19
CA ASP A 122 7.14 2.74 15.97
C ASP A 122 6.64 2.02 17.24
N ALA A 123 6.80 2.65 18.41
CA ALA A 123 6.21 2.20 19.67
C ALA A 123 4.67 2.30 19.69
N TYR A 124 4.05 2.95 18.70
CA TYR A 124 2.60 3.02 18.53
C TYR A 124 2.13 2.55 17.14
N PRO A 125 2.19 1.24 16.83
CA PRO A 125 1.82 0.70 15.51
C PRO A 125 0.38 1.00 15.08
N LEU A 126 -0.53 1.20 16.04
CA LEU A 126 -1.90 1.60 15.74
C LEU A 126 -1.97 3.03 15.14
N GLY A 127 -1.04 3.91 15.51
CA GLY A 127 -0.92 5.25 14.95
C GLY A 127 -0.66 5.23 13.44
N HIS A 128 0.21 4.33 12.98
CA HIS A 128 0.49 4.11 11.56
C HIS A 128 -0.77 3.79 10.78
N HIS A 129 -1.50 2.74 11.17
CA HIS A 129 -2.72 2.35 10.47
C HIS A 129 -3.75 3.48 10.41
N ARG A 130 -3.89 4.23 11.50
CA ARG A 130 -4.88 5.33 11.56
C ARG A 130 -4.51 6.49 10.64
N VAL A 131 -3.23 6.86 10.55
CA VAL A 131 -2.75 7.93 9.66
C VAL A 131 -2.80 7.47 8.21
N GLU A 132 -2.25 6.30 7.91
CA GLU A 132 -2.17 5.74 6.56
C GLU A 132 -3.56 5.50 5.96
N TRP A 133 -4.48 4.93 6.72
CA TRP A 133 -5.86 4.77 6.23
C TRP A 133 -6.61 6.11 6.17
N GLY A 134 -6.22 7.09 6.98
CA GLY A 134 -6.71 8.47 6.85
C GLY A 134 -6.33 9.09 5.51
N ILE A 135 -5.10 8.81 5.04
CA ILE A 135 -4.64 9.20 3.71
C ILE A 135 -5.45 8.45 2.63
N ASP A 136 -5.61 7.12 2.75
CA ASP A 136 -6.43 6.34 1.82
C ASP A 136 -7.86 6.88 1.70
N VAL A 137 -8.49 7.18 2.83
CA VAL A 137 -9.83 7.78 2.85
C VAL A 137 -9.82 9.13 2.14
N TYR A 138 -8.85 10.01 2.42
CA TYR A 138 -8.74 11.29 1.71
C TYR A 138 -8.63 11.10 0.19
N MET A 139 -7.79 10.18 -0.28
CA MET A 139 -7.63 9.89 -1.71
C MET A 139 -8.92 9.38 -2.34
N LEU A 140 -9.60 8.44 -1.67
CA LEU A 140 -10.84 7.84 -2.17
C LEU A 140 -12.04 8.81 -2.16
N ARG A 141 -12.06 9.77 -1.23
CA ARG A 141 -13.08 10.83 -1.19
C ARG A 141 -12.95 11.80 -2.36
N ASN A 142 -11.71 12.12 -2.73
CA ASN A 142 -11.46 13.10 -3.77
C ASN A 142 -11.68 12.45 -5.14
N ARG A 143 -12.82 12.74 -5.78
CA ARG A 143 -13.20 12.14 -7.07
C ARG A 143 -12.15 12.31 -8.16
N ASN A 144 -11.45 13.44 -8.19
CA ASN A 144 -10.42 13.70 -9.20
C ASN A 144 -9.17 12.83 -8.97
N ILE A 145 -8.83 12.56 -7.71
CA ILE A 145 -7.72 11.68 -7.35
C ILE A 145 -8.10 10.20 -7.54
N ALA A 146 -9.30 9.83 -7.09
CA ALA A 146 -9.79 8.46 -7.17
C ALA A 146 -10.12 8.01 -8.59
N ALA A 147 -10.36 8.95 -9.52
CA ALA A 147 -10.69 8.66 -10.90
C ALA A 147 -9.62 7.76 -11.55
N GLY A 148 -10.09 6.63 -12.09
CA GLY A 148 -9.26 5.64 -12.78
C GLY A 148 -8.37 4.79 -11.87
N LEU A 149 -8.50 4.86 -10.54
CA LEU A 149 -7.93 3.81 -9.68
C LEU A 149 -8.67 2.49 -9.97
N PRO A 150 -7.96 1.39 -10.26
CA PRO A 150 -8.59 0.09 -10.44
C PRO A 150 -9.17 -0.41 -9.12
N ASP A 151 -10.15 -1.31 -9.20
CA ASP A 151 -10.63 -1.99 -8.02
C ASP A 151 -9.56 -2.97 -7.50
N LEU A 152 -9.47 -3.06 -6.17
CA LEU A 152 -8.39 -3.79 -5.50
C LEU A 152 -8.48 -5.30 -5.77
N ASP A 153 -9.68 -5.84 -5.97
CA ASP A 153 -9.85 -7.25 -6.32
C ASP A 153 -9.34 -7.56 -7.73
N GLU A 154 -9.56 -6.68 -8.72
CA GLU A 154 -8.94 -6.81 -10.04
C GLU A 154 -7.42 -6.84 -9.94
N VAL A 155 -6.83 -5.90 -9.20
CA VAL A 155 -5.39 -5.81 -8.96
C VAL A 155 -4.82 -7.07 -8.30
N LEU A 156 -5.46 -7.54 -7.23
CA LEU A 156 -4.95 -8.68 -6.46
C LEU A 156 -5.23 -10.02 -7.15
N ASN A 157 -6.32 -10.15 -7.90
CA ASN A 157 -6.59 -11.34 -8.71
C ASN A 157 -5.58 -11.49 -9.83
N ALA A 158 -5.10 -10.39 -10.42
CA ALA A 158 -4.08 -10.39 -11.46
C ALA A 158 -2.72 -10.95 -11.03
N VAL A 159 -2.46 -11.12 -9.73
CA VAL A 159 -1.17 -11.64 -9.22
C VAL A 159 -1.28 -13.01 -8.56
N ARG A 160 -2.47 -13.62 -8.52
CA ARG A 160 -2.67 -14.91 -7.83
C ARG A 160 -1.78 -16.02 -8.36
N HIS A 161 -1.59 -16.10 -9.67
CA HIS A 161 -0.79 -17.14 -10.32
C HIS A 161 0.71 -16.98 -10.11
N LEU A 162 1.17 -15.82 -9.61
CA LEU A 162 2.59 -15.54 -9.38
C LEU A 162 3.15 -16.17 -8.09
N HIS A 163 2.37 -17.02 -7.40
CA HIS A 163 2.79 -17.71 -6.17
C HIS A 163 4.17 -18.38 -6.30
N ALA A 164 4.38 -19.16 -7.35
CA ALA A 164 5.62 -19.93 -7.53
C ALA A 164 6.84 -18.99 -7.66
N PHE A 165 6.69 -17.92 -8.43
CA PHE A 165 7.71 -16.88 -8.61
C PHE A 165 8.04 -16.18 -7.29
N VAL A 166 7.02 -15.71 -6.56
CA VAL A 166 7.21 -15.04 -5.26
C VAL A 166 7.83 -15.99 -4.25
N SER A 167 7.36 -17.24 -4.18
CA SER A 167 7.90 -18.26 -3.27
C SER A 167 9.36 -18.58 -3.56
N LYS A 168 9.79 -18.63 -4.84
CA LYS A 168 11.19 -18.77 -5.25
C LYS A 168 12.05 -17.61 -4.76
N ALA A 169 11.56 -16.38 -4.82
CA ALA A 169 12.26 -15.20 -4.32
C ALA A 169 12.38 -15.19 -2.78
N PHE A 170 11.34 -15.58 -2.05
CA PHE A 170 11.41 -15.72 -0.59
C PHE A 170 12.35 -16.84 -0.16
N LEU A 171 12.32 -17.98 -0.84
CA LEU A 171 13.21 -19.11 -0.55
C LEU A 171 14.67 -18.72 -0.75
N SER A 172 15.00 -18.07 -1.87
CA SER A 172 16.38 -17.62 -2.13
C SER A 172 16.86 -16.50 -1.21
N SER A 173 15.95 -15.63 -0.76
CA SER A 173 16.31 -14.48 0.08
C SER A 173 16.36 -14.79 1.57
N TYR A 174 15.55 -15.74 2.05
CA TYR A 174 15.35 -15.95 3.49
C TYR A 174 15.31 -17.42 3.90
N ASP A 175 15.55 -18.35 2.99
CA ASP A 175 15.30 -19.78 3.22
C ASP A 175 13.88 -20.06 3.72
N HIS A 176 12.93 -19.26 3.25
CA HIS A 176 11.54 -19.31 3.67
C HIS A 176 10.64 -19.61 2.48
N ARG A 177 9.98 -20.77 2.48
CA ARG A 177 9.02 -21.14 1.44
C ARG A 177 7.66 -20.53 1.74
N LEU A 178 7.18 -19.66 0.86
CA LEU A 178 5.80 -19.19 0.89
C LEU A 178 4.87 -20.32 0.44
N HIS A 179 3.94 -20.75 1.29
CA HIS A 179 2.95 -21.77 0.95
C HIS A 179 1.81 -21.20 0.10
N GLU A 180 1.34 -21.96 -0.88
CA GLU A 180 0.29 -21.52 -1.83
C GLU A 180 -1.03 -21.21 -1.11
N LYS A 181 -1.43 -22.05 -0.16
CA LYS A 181 -2.64 -21.83 0.65
C LYS A 181 -2.57 -20.49 1.40
N THR A 182 -1.40 -20.15 1.95
CA THR A 182 -1.17 -18.88 2.65
C THR A 182 -1.25 -17.71 1.69
N TRP A 183 -0.65 -17.83 0.49
CA TRP A 183 -0.70 -16.80 -0.54
C TRP A 183 -2.13 -16.51 -1.00
N GLN A 184 -2.90 -17.54 -1.36
CA GLN A 184 -4.30 -17.38 -1.79
C GLN A 184 -5.16 -16.82 -0.65
N GLY A 185 -4.99 -17.35 0.56
CA GLY A 185 -5.71 -16.88 1.75
C GLY A 185 -5.42 -15.42 2.09
N ALA A 186 -4.17 -14.99 1.96
CA ALA A 186 -3.77 -13.61 2.19
C ALA A 186 -4.41 -12.64 1.18
N ILE A 187 -4.44 -13.01 -0.10
CA ILE A 187 -5.11 -12.24 -1.16
C ILE A 187 -6.62 -12.12 -0.86
N ASP A 188 -7.29 -13.25 -0.56
CA ASP A 188 -8.71 -13.25 -0.20
C ASP A 188 -8.98 -12.37 1.03
N GLY A 189 -8.09 -12.47 2.02
CA GLY A 189 -8.08 -11.66 3.23
C GLY A 189 -8.04 -10.17 2.92
N MET A 190 -7.08 -9.74 2.11
CA MET A 190 -6.90 -8.34 1.76
C MET A 190 -8.11 -7.79 1.00
N ILE A 191 -8.60 -8.50 -0.03
CA ILE A 191 -9.81 -8.12 -0.78
C ILE A 191 -10.99 -7.95 0.17
N LYS A 192 -11.22 -8.93 1.05
CA LYS A 192 -12.34 -8.93 1.99
C LYS A 192 -12.24 -7.77 2.99
N TYR A 193 -11.09 -7.62 3.64
CA TYR A 193 -10.92 -6.66 4.74
C TYR A 193 -10.89 -5.22 4.24
N VAL A 194 -10.18 -4.93 3.15
CA VAL A 194 -10.22 -3.59 2.54
C VAL A 194 -11.64 -3.27 2.04
N GLY A 195 -12.36 -4.25 1.48
CA GLY A 195 -13.77 -4.09 1.13
C GLY A 195 -14.67 -3.78 2.34
N ILE A 196 -14.42 -4.43 3.49
CA ILE A 196 -15.11 -4.10 4.76
C ILE A 196 -14.78 -2.67 5.19
N PHE A 197 -13.52 -2.25 5.15
CA PHE A 197 -13.11 -0.89 5.51
C PHE A 197 -13.79 0.16 4.65
N ARG A 198 -13.80 -0.02 3.32
CA ARG A 198 -14.52 0.90 2.40
C ARG A 198 -15.99 1.04 2.76
N ARG A 199 -16.69 -0.08 3.00
CA ARG A 199 -18.10 -0.06 3.42
C ARG A 199 -18.30 0.65 4.75
N ALA A 200 -17.45 0.37 5.74
CA ALA A 200 -17.49 1.04 7.03
C ALA A 200 -17.26 2.55 6.89
N TRP A 201 -16.30 2.99 6.09
CA TRP A 201 -16.03 4.42 5.85
C TRP A 201 -17.18 5.11 5.11
N ARG A 202 -17.88 4.45 4.18
CA ARG A 202 -19.11 5.00 3.56
C ARG A 202 -20.25 5.15 4.57
N LEU A 203 -20.50 4.10 5.36
CA LEU A 203 -21.55 4.10 6.39
C LEU A 203 -21.32 5.19 7.45
N THR A 204 -20.05 5.45 7.77
CA THR A 204 -19.65 6.46 8.77
C THR A 204 -19.47 7.86 8.17
N GLY A 205 -19.80 8.05 6.88
CA GLY A 205 -19.73 9.34 6.18
C GLY A 205 -18.31 9.84 5.96
N ARG A 206 -17.33 8.94 6.01
CA ARG A 206 -15.92 9.25 5.81
C ARG A 206 -15.48 9.15 4.36
N LEU A 207 -16.22 8.46 3.48
CA LEU A 207 -15.79 8.23 2.08
C LEU A 207 -16.62 8.97 1.03
N ASP A 208 -17.92 9.13 1.22
CA ASP A 208 -18.77 9.78 0.22
C ASP A 208 -18.94 11.28 0.53
N GLU A 209 -19.19 12.10 -0.50
CA GLU A 209 -19.74 13.43 -0.32
C GLU A 209 -21.23 13.28 0.01
N ASP A 210 -21.51 13.22 1.31
CA ASP A 210 -22.86 13.06 1.80
C ASP A 210 -23.69 14.33 1.57
N PRO A 211 -24.98 14.21 1.17
CA PRO A 211 -25.88 15.35 1.10
C PRO A 211 -25.87 16.17 2.39
N PRO A 212 -26.02 17.50 2.31
CA PRO A 212 -26.13 18.34 3.51
C PRO A 212 -27.21 17.79 4.46
N GLY A 213 -26.83 17.42 5.70
CA GLY A 213 -27.73 16.88 6.74
C GLY A 213 -27.52 15.41 7.10
N THR A 214 -27.16 14.53 6.14
CA THR A 214 -26.89 13.10 6.45
C THR A 214 -25.54 12.93 7.16
N GLN A 215 -24.60 13.85 6.93
CA GLN A 215 -23.31 13.90 7.61
C GLN A 215 -23.45 14.02 9.14
N LEU A 216 -24.43 14.79 9.63
CA LEU A 216 -24.67 14.95 11.06
C LEU A 216 -25.17 13.63 11.68
N LEU A 217 -26.13 12.98 11.03
CA LEU A 217 -26.68 11.69 11.48
C LEU A 217 -25.61 10.59 11.46
N LYS A 218 -24.81 10.52 10.40
CA LYS A 218 -23.69 9.55 10.31
C LYS A 218 -22.60 9.82 11.33
N ASN A 219 -22.27 11.08 11.60
CA ASN A 219 -21.33 11.45 12.65
C ASN A 219 -21.87 11.10 14.04
N LEU A 220 -23.17 11.31 14.28
CA LEU A 220 -23.81 10.94 15.53
C LEU A 220 -23.78 9.41 15.70
N PHE A 221 -24.26 8.66 14.71
CA PHE A 221 -24.20 7.19 14.69
C PHE A 221 -22.77 6.66 14.92
N TYR A 222 -21.78 7.27 14.24
CA TYR A 222 -20.39 6.89 14.43
C TYR A 222 -19.93 7.10 15.87
N ARG A 223 -20.22 8.26 16.46
CA ARG A 223 -19.77 8.59 17.82
C ARG A 223 -20.51 7.80 18.91
N THR A 224 -21.81 7.52 18.72
CA THR A 224 -22.65 6.91 19.76
C THR A 224 -22.73 5.39 19.66
N VAL A 225 -22.61 4.82 18.46
CA VAL A 225 -22.77 3.38 18.22
C VAL A 225 -21.45 2.74 17.78
N ALA A 226 -20.87 3.22 16.67
CA ALA A 226 -19.73 2.54 16.06
C ALA A 226 -18.45 2.66 16.89
N LEU A 227 -18.11 3.87 17.34
CA LEU A 227 -16.87 4.16 18.06
C LEU A 227 -16.77 3.45 19.42
N PRO A 228 -17.81 3.41 20.28
CA PRO A 228 -17.76 2.63 21.51
C PRO A 228 -17.57 1.13 21.26
N PHE A 229 -18.28 0.58 20.27
CA PHE A 229 -18.11 -0.82 19.87
C PHE A 229 -16.68 -1.10 19.39
N PHE A 230 -16.12 -0.21 18.56
CA PHE A 230 -14.75 -0.31 18.09
C PHE A 230 -13.72 -0.21 19.22
N ASN A 231 -13.92 0.69 20.18
CA ASN A 231 -13.05 0.82 21.34
C ASN A 231 -13.10 -0.43 22.23
N ILE A 232 -14.29 -0.99 22.50
CA ILE A 232 -14.44 -2.22 23.29
C ILE A 232 -13.75 -3.40 22.60
N ALA A 233 -13.92 -3.53 21.28
CA ALA A 233 -13.29 -4.60 20.52
C ALA A 233 -11.76 -4.41 20.44
N ALA A 234 -11.27 -3.18 20.34
CA ALA A 234 -9.84 -2.85 20.40
C ALA A 234 -9.22 -3.21 21.75
N LEU A 235 -9.94 -3.04 22.88
CA LEU A 235 -9.47 -3.47 24.20
C LEU A 235 -9.31 -4.99 24.32
N ARG A 236 -10.19 -5.76 23.67
CA ARG A 236 -10.16 -7.24 23.71
C ARG A 236 -9.13 -7.84 22.77
N SER A 237 -8.72 -7.08 21.75
CA SER A 237 -7.72 -7.53 20.78
C SER A 237 -7.02 -6.33 20.16
N PRO A 238 -6.02 -5.76 20.86
CA PRO A 238 -5.32 -4.53 20.44
C PRO A 238 -4.69 -4.64 19.05
N GLN A 239 -4.37 -5.87 18.63
CA GLN A 239 -3.75 -6.18 17.34
C GLN A 239 -4.76 -6.56 16.23
N ASN A 240 -6.04 -6.81 16.56
CA ASN A 240 -7.05 -7.27 15.59
C ASN A 240 -7.76 -6.11 14.87
N GLY A 241 -7.08 -4.98 14.68
CA GLY A 241 -7.46 -3.99 13.67
C GLY A 241 -8.69 -3.14 13.97
N VAL A 242 -9.40 -3.30 15.10
CA VAL A 242 -10.66 -2.55 15.31
C VAL A 242 -10.43 -1.05 15.57
N GLY A 243 -9.34 -0.69 16.26
CA GLY A 243 -8.91 0.71 16.39
C GLY A 243 -8.41 1.33 15.09
N ALA A 244 -8.02 0.51 14.12
CA ALA A 244 -7.57 0.98 12.80
C ALA A 244 -8.76 1.47 11.96
N PHE A 245 -10.00 1.02 12.23
CA PHE A 245 -11.24 1.57 11.60
C PHE A 245 -11.53 3.04 11.97
N ILE A 246 -10.67 3.69 12.74
CA ILE A 246 -10.75 5.11 13.10
C ILE A 246 -9.66 5.87 12.32
N PRO A 247 -9.86 6.11 11.01
CA PRO A 247 -8.90 6.84 10.20
C PRO A 247 -8.77 8.28 10.71
N VAL A 248 -7.53 8.76 10.74
CA VAL A 248 -7.21 10.17 11.01
C VAL A 248 -6.90 10.86 9.72
N LEU A 249 -7.88 11.62 9.23
CA LEU A 249 -7.73 12.37 7.99
C LEU A 249 -6.56 13.37 8.08
N PRO A 250 -5.80 13.54 6.98
CA PRO A 250 -4.82 14.62 6.89
C PRO A 250 -5.51 15.98 6.98
N GLY A 251 -4.89 16.94 7.66
CA GLY A 251 -5.30 18.35 7.61
C GLY A 251 -4.90 18.98 6.27
N ALA A 252 -5.28 20.25 6.03
CA ALA A 252 -4.99 20.92 4.76
C ALA A 252 -3.48 20.95 4.41
N LYS A 253 -2.61 21.27 5.38
CA LYS A 253 -1.15 21.25 5.19
C LYS A 253 -0.61 19.85 4.95
N ASP A 254 -1.13 18.86 5.67
CA ASP A 254 -0.75 17.46 5.50
C ASP A 254 -1.10 16.94 4.10
N VAL A 255 -2.23 17.38 3.53
CA VAL A 255 -2.64 17.03 2.17
C VAL A 255 -1.62 17.50 1.14
N GLU A 256 -1.17 18.75 1.23
CA GLU A 256 -0.15 19.29 0.32
C GLU A 256 1.15 18.50 0.43
N GLU A 257 1.60 18.17 1.65
CA GLU A 257 2.77 17.32 1.86
C GLU A 257 2.58 15.91 1.29
N VAL A 258 1.43 15.27 1.52
CA VAL A 258 1.12 13.94 0.99
C VAL A 258 1.19 13.93 -0.55
N LEU A 259 0.62 14.93 -1.21
CA LEU A 259 0.69 15.06 -2.68
C LEU A 259 2.11 15.34 -3.16
N SER A 260 2.88 16.17 -2.44
CA SER A 260 4.29 16.42 -2.75
C SER A 260 5.14 15.15 -2.62
N TYR A 261 4.95 14.36 -1.57
CA TYR A 261 5.64 13.08 -1.38
C TYR A 261 5.22 12.04 -2.42
N THR A 262 3.94 12.01 -2.80
CA THR A 262 3.44 11.19 -3.92
C THR A 262 4.24 11.47 -5.20
N GLU A 263 4.43 12.75 -5.51
CA GLU A 263 5.18 13.20 -6.68
C GLU A 263 6.67 12.87 -6.58
N LYS A 264 7.26 13.05 -5.39
CA LYS A 264 8.66 12.70 -5.12
C LYS A 264 8.93 11.21 -5.32
N VAL A 265 8.05 10.34 -4.82
CA VAL A 265 8.16 8.89 -5.02
C VAL A 265 8.07 8.55 -6.50
N ARG A 266 7.04 9.05 -7.18
CA ARG A 266 6.84 8.85 -8.61
C ARG A 266 8.10 9.21 -9.40
N GLN A 267 8.64 10.40 -9.17
CA GLN A 267 9.84 10.86 -9.89
C GLN A 267 11.06 10.01 -9.56
N THR A 268 11.30 9.69 -8.27
CA THR A 268 12.44 8.85 -7.86
C THR A 268 12.40 7.48 -8.51
N PHE A 269 11.22 6.86 -8.59
CA PHE A 269 11.05 5.58 -9.24
C PHE A 269 11.29 5.65 -10.76
N LEU A 270 10.79 6.69 -11.44
CA LEU A 270 11.02 6.88 -12.86
C LEU A 270 12.50 7.13 -13.19
N ASP A 271 13.21 7.87 -12.33
CA ASP A 271 14.65 8.09 -12.47
C ASP A 271 15.43 6.77 -12.31
N TYR A 272 15.04 5.93 -11.34
CA TYR A 272 15.58 4.58 -11.20
C TYR A 272 15.39 3.73 -12.47
N LEU A 273 14.19 3.72 -13.05
CA LEU A 273 13.92 2.98 -14.29
C LEU A 273 14.78 3.48 -15.45
N ALA A 274 14.95 4.80 -15.58
CA ALA A 274 15.75 5.39 -16.64
C ALA A 274 17.24 5.08 -16.48
N ASP A 275 17.78 5.13 -15.26
CA ASP A 275 19.17 4.79 -14.97
C ASP A 275 19.46 3.31 -15.22
N ASP A 276 18.57 2.42 -14.77
CA ASP A 276 18.76 0.99 -14.95
C ASP A 276 18.66 0.59 -16.43
N PHE A 277 17.71 1.19 -17.17
CA PHE A 277 17.62 1.03 -18.62
C PHE A 277 18.91 1.48 -19.34
N ARG A 278 19.46 2.65 -18.96
CA ARG A 278 20.75 3.13 -19.51
C ARG A 278 21.88 2.14 -19.25
N ARG A 279 21.95 1.54 -18.05
CA ARG A 279 22.95 0.52 -17.71
C ARG A 279 22.78 -0.76 -18.52
N LEU A 280 21.54 -1.18 -18.79
CA LEU A 280 21.24 -2.35 -19.63
C LEU A 280 21.69 -2.12 -21.08
N VAL A 281 21.31 -1.00 -21.71
CA VAL A 281 21.69 -0.67 -23.10
C VAL A 281 23.21 -0.63 -23.26
N ASN A 282 23.92 -0.01 -22.31
CA ASN A 282 25.38 0.11 -22.35
C ASN A 282 26.14 -1.20 -22.10
N ARG A 283 25.47 -2.27 -21.61
CA ARG A 283 26.08 -3.60 -21.46
C ARG A 283 25.90 -4.48 -22.69
N THR A 284 24.99 -4.10 -23.59
CA THR A 284 24.62 -4.87 -24.79
C THR A 284 25.19 -4.28 -26.09
N ALA A 285 25.87 -3.13 -26.02
CA ALA A 285 26.61 -2.48 -27.10
C ALA A 285 28.11 -2.68 -26.91
#